data_AF-A0A2U2X9T6-F1
#
_entry.id   AF-A0A2U2X9T6-F1
#
_cell.length_a   1.000
_cell.length_b   1.000
_cell.length_c   1.000
_cell.angle_alpha   90.00
_cell.angle_beta   90.00
_cell.angle_gamma   90.00
#
_symmetry.space_group_name_H-M   'P 1'
#
loop_
_entity.id
_entity.type
_entity.pdbx_description
1 polymer ?
#
loop_
_entity_poly.entity_id
_entity_poly.type
_entity_poly.pdbx_seq_one_letter_code
_entity_poly.pdbx_strand_id
1 'polypeptide(L)'
;MKKLILILSVLIICGCSSGGGDDSPPTNPEPTDDGKPIAVNDSATTPEDEELALSNLLGNDTVVDNARVTAFDATTSNGGTVSDERTNYLYTPKQGFVGNDTFTYTLCDDDNPANCSTATVTITVTDEGNPVAENDTLNVLENSTKVISNLLQNDTVVDDAVLTSIDNTGTQGTVVLNSDKTVSYTPQNGFLGEDSFTYTICDDDSPNNSCSTATVTITVIKPLSFNIPSELVDYYNGVIFSEDSDLMFSELEDNTQTNHTTILSYGQRHQFLYNADEDESNADNVILMYSGESRYWEEYTSGSNSYSPQTFNTEHVFPQSLLRTDGAVTDLHHLRSCDADVNSNRLNYPFTDGSGSYQLIGETWFPGDEWKGDVARMILYLNVRYDETISRVGTIELFLKWNIEDPVSTFEEQRNNVIYAAQGNRNPFIDNPYLATLVWGGNDAENKWQ
;
A
#
# COMPACT_ATOMS: atom_id res chain seq x y z
N MET A 1 -11.65 -27.19 46.68
CA MET A 1 -12.95 -27.01 47.36
C MET A 1 -14.05 -27.44 46.41
N LYS A 2 -14.61 -28.64 46.59
CA LYS A 2 -15.77 -29.18 45.87
C LYS A 2 -16.87 -29.39 46.90
N LYS A 3 -18.11 -28.96 46.62
CA LYS A 3 -19.29 -29.33 47.43
C LYS A 3 -20.34 -29.98 46.54
N LEU A 4 -20.87 -31.05 47.11
CA LEU A 4 -21.85 -32.04 46.66
C LEU A 4 -23.09 -31.88 47.57
N ILE A 5 -24.31 -32.07 47.06
CA ILE A 5 -25.59 -32.27 47.80
C ILE A 5 -26.53 -32.95 46.78
N LEU A 6 -26.93 -34.24 46.86
CA LEU A 6 -27.77 -35.01 47.81
C LEU A 6 -29.25 -34.58 47.76
N ILE A 7 -30.24 -35.41 47.37
CA ILE A 7 -31.05 -36.39 48.17
C ILE A 7 -32.17 -36.87 47.22
N LEU A 8 -32.36 -38.16 46.89
CA LEU A 8 -33.01 -39.30 47.58
C LEU A 8 -34.53 -39.18 47.88
N SER A 9 -35.26 -40.10 47.26
CA SER A 9 -36.69 -40.45 47.23
C SER A 9 -37.21 -41.19 48.49
N VAL A 10 -38.53 -41.15 48.79
CA VAL A 10 -39.31 -42.21 49.50
C VAL A 10 -40.86 -42.15 49.25
N LEU A 11 -41.38 -43.27 48.73
CA LEU A 11 -42.60 -44.12 48.90
C LEU A 11 -44.08 -43.67 49.21
N ILE A 12 -45.01 -44.20 48.37
CA ILE A 12 -46.17 -45.16 48.55
C ILE A 12 -47.32 -44.75 49.55
N ILE A 13 -48.65 -44.91 49.30
CA ILE A 13 -49.48 -46.16 49.34
C ILE A 13 -50.96 -45.93 48.87
N CYS A 14 -51.55 -46.98 48.24
CA CYS A 14 -52.98 -47.38 48.03
C CYS A 14 -53.93 -46.48 47.22
N GLY A 15 -54.82 -46.93 46.32
CA GLY A 15 -55.38 -48.26 46.02
C GLY A 15 -56.92 -48.23 46.13
N CYS A 16 -57.67 -48.33 45.01
CA CYS A 16 -58.96 -49.05 44.84
C CYS A 16 -59.74 -48.69 43.55
N SER A 17 -60.06 -49.75 42.79
CA SER A 17 -61.34 -50.06 42.12
C SER A 17 -61.79 -49.41 40.79
N SER A 18 -61.76 -50.27 39.76
CA SER A 18 -62.81 -50.60 38.77
C SER A 18 -63.28 -49.57 37.72
N GLY A 19 -63.03 -49.91 36.46
CA GLY A 19 -63.84 -49.46 35.31
C GLY A 19 -63.02 -49.53 34.01
N GLY A 20 -63.22 -50.60 33.22
CA GLY A 20 -62.53 -50.77 31.94
C GLY A 20 -62.95 -49.72 30.89
N GLY A 21 -61.97 -49.29 30.09
CA GLY A 21 -62.15 -48.47 28.90
C GLY A 21 -60.81 -48.37 28.17
N ASP A 22 -60.67 -49.17 27.11
CA ASP A 22 -59.86 -48.96 25.91
C ASP A 22 -58.62 -48.03 26.01
N ASP A 23 -57.44 -48.61 26.31
CA ASP A 23 -56.13 -47.97 26.12
C ASP A 23 -55.61 -48.28 24.71
N SER A 24 -56.24 -47.70 23.70
CA SER A 24 -55.53 -47.42 22.44
C SER A 24 -54.63 -46.20 22.68
N PRO A 25 -53.35 -46.22 22.26
CA PRO A 25 -52.49 -45.04 22.41
C PRO A 25 -53.14 -43.85 21.68
N PRO A 26 -52.98 -42.60 22.15
CA PRO A 26 -53.50 -41.46 21.41
C PRO A 26 -52.92 -41.51 20.00
N THR A 27 -53.79 -41.66 19.01
CA THR A 27 -53.43 -41.35 17.62
C THR A 27 -52.94 -39.92 17.63
N ASN A 28 -51.67 -39.71 17.30
CA ASN A 28 -51.15 -38.40 16.94
C ASN A 28 -52.19 -37.77 16.00
N PRO A 29 -52.71 -36.55 16.25
CA PRO A 29 -53.54 -35.91 15.24
C PRO A 29 -52.74 -35.93 13.93
N GLU A 30 -53.33 -36.49 12.88
CA GLU A 30 -52.82 -36.21 11.53
C GLU A 30 -52.76 -34.68 11.38
N PRO A 31 -51.70 -34.15 10.77
CA PRO A 31 -51.62 -32.72 10.51
C PRO A 31 -52.89 -32.30 9.77
N THR A 32 -53.51 -31.24 10.27
CA THR A 32 -54.59 -30.57 9.57
C THR A 32 -54.04 -30.02 8.26
N ASP A 33 -54.54 -30.51 7.13
CA ASP A 33 -54.40 -29.89 5.80
C ASP A 33 -54.61 -28.36 5.90
N ASP A 34 -53.54 -27.59 5.79
CA ASP A 34 -53.54 -26.12 5.92
C ASP A 34 -52.97 -25.36 4.71
N GLY A 35 -52.37 -26.05 3.74
CA GLY A 35 -51.91 -25.48 2.48
C GLY A 35 -50.93 -26.39 1.77
N LYS A 36 -50.86 -26.32 0.45
CA LYS A 36 -49.83 -27.03 -0.35
C LYS A 36 -48.60 -26.14 -0.50
N PRO A 37 -47.38 -26.69 -0.65
CA PRO A 37 -46.24 -25.88 -1.02
C PRO A 37 -46.48 -25.17 -2.35
N ILE A 38 -46.03 -23.92 -2.45
CA ILE A 38 -46.13 -23.10 -3.66
C ILE A 38 -44.75 -22.57 -3.98
N ALA A 39 -44.13 -23.15 -5.02
CA ALA A 39 -42.93 -22.61 -5.62
C ALA A 39 -43.31 -21.41 -6.51
N VAL A 40 -42.57 -20.31 -6.40
CA VAL A 40 -42.76 -19.07 -7.13
C VAL A 40 -41.51 -18.82 -7.98
N ASN A 41 -41.70 -18.36 -9.22
CA ASN A 41 -40.57 -18.10 -10.10
C ASN A 41 -39.58 -17.09 -9.50
N ASP A 42 -38.31 -17.39 -9.70
CA ASP A 42 -37.20 -16.59 -9.21
C ASP A 42 -36.49 -15.88 -10.35
N SER A 43 -35.87 -14.76 -10.02
CA SER A 43 -35.01 -14.03 -10.94
C SER A 43 -33.73 -13.60 -10.25
N ALA A 44 -32.61 -13.73 -10.95
CA ALA A 44 -31.33 -13.22 -10.51
C ALA A 44 -30.51 -12.68 -11.69
N THR A 45 -29.40 -12.03 -11.37
CA THR A 45 -28.45 -11.50 -12.35
C THR A 45 -27.04 -11.84 -11.88
N THR A 46 -26.17 -12.17 -12.83
CA THR A 46 -24.75 -12.38 -12.60
C THR A 46 -23.99 -11.91 -13.84
N PRO A 47 -22.76 -11.40 -13.72
CA PRO A 47 -21.85 -11.29 -14.84
C PRO A 47 -21.62 -12.63 -15.52
N GLU A 48 -21.21 -12.60 -16.78
CA GLU A 48 -20.73 -13.81 -17.43
C GLU A 48 -19.53 -14.40 -16.69
N ASP A 49 -19.39 -15.72 -16.77
CA ASP A 49 -18.31 -16.49 -16.15
C ASP A 49 -18.15 -16.38 -14.62
N GLU A 50 -19.00 -15.57 -13.96
CA GLU A 50 -19.08 -15.45 -12.51
C GLU A 50 -20.12 -16.43 -11.92
N GLU A 51 -19.70 -17.16 -10.88
CA GLU A 51 -20.59 -18.04 -10.12
C GLU A 51 -21.58 -17.25 -9.25
N LEU A 52 -22.84 -17.62 -9.31
CA LEU A 52 -23.92 -17.01 -8.54
C LEU A 52 -24.43 -17.95 -7.45
N ALA A 53 -24.23 -17.55 -6.19
CA ALA A 53 -24.82 -18.22 -5.04
C ALA A 53 -26.29 -17.78 -4.82
N LEU A 54 -27.23 -18.68 -5.12
CA LEU A 54 -28.67 -18.51 -4.91
C LEU A 54 -29.05 -18.80 -3.44
N SER A 55 -28.62 -17.92 -2.55
CA SER A 55 -28.81 -18.08 -1.09
C SER A 55 -30.26 -17.94 -0.61
N ASN A 56 -31.15 -17.37 -1.42
CA ASN A 56 -32.55 -17.12 -1.07
C ASN A 56 -33.52 -17.72 -2.09
N LEU A 57 -33.19 -18.88 -2.66
CA LEU A 57 -34.02 -19.55 -3.67
C LEU A 57 -35.46 -19.78 -3.20
N LEU A 58 -35.67 -20.12 -1.92
CA LEU A 58 -37.00 -20.37 -1.35
C LEU A 58 -37.64 -19.13 -0.71
N GLY A 59 -37.05 -17.93 -0.89
CA GLY A 59 -37.42 -16.74 -0.13
C GLY A 59 -38.79 -16.15 -0.46
N ASN A 60 -39.30 -16.43 -1.65
CA ASN A 60 -40.62 -16.05 -2.16
C ASN A 60 -41.63 -17.22 -2.16
N ASP A 61 -41.19 -18.41 -1.76
CA ASP A 61 -41.99 -19.63 -1.76
C ASP A 61 -42.89 -19.76 -0.54
N THR A 62 -43.99 -20.48 -0.70
CA THR A 62 -44.75 -21.01 0.43
C THR A 62 -44.18 -22.37 0.81
N VAL A 63 -43.45 -22.41 1.92
CA VAL A 63 -42.88 -23.64 2.49
C VAL A 63 -43.72 -24.09 3.68
N VAL A 64 -44.48 -25.18 3.49
CA VAL A 64 -45.36 -25.83 4.48
C VAL A 64 -45.04 -27.32 4.54
N ASP A 65 -45.44 -28.01 5.61
CA ASP A 65 -45.29 -29.47 5.76
C ASP A 65 -43.86 -29.98 5.44
N ASN A 66 -42.87 -29.30 6.04
CA ASN A 66 -41.44 -29.57 5.86
C ASN A 66 -40.97 -29.62 4.39
N ALA A 67 -41.64 -28.87 3.52
CA ALA A 67 -41.31 -28.88 2.11
C ALA A 67 -39.86 -28.45 1.85
N ARG A 68 -39.22 -29.15 0.91
CA ARG A 68 -37.85 -28.89 0.48
C ARG A 68 -37.71 -29.10 -1.01
N VAL A 69 -36.66 -28.54 -1.60
CA VAL A 69 -36.29 -28.87 -2.97
C VAL A 69 -35.93 -30.36 -3.04
N THR A 70 -36.62 -31.10 -3.89
CA THR A 70 -36.42 -32.55 -4.08
C THR A 70 -35.83 -32.88 -5.44
N ALA A 71 -35.95 -31.98 -6.41
CA ALA A 71 -35.37 -32.08 -7.74
C ALA A 71 -35.07 -30.68 -8.29
N PHE A 72 -34.03 -30.57 -9.10
CA PHE A 72 -33.68 -29.38 -9.87
C PHE A 72 -32.91 -29.80 -11.13
N ASP A 73 -32.89 -28.95 -12.15
CA ASP A 73 -32.07 -29.20 -13.34
C ASP A 73 -30.61 -28.86 -13.04
N ALA A 74 -29.73 -29.87 -13.01
CA ALA A 74 -28.29 -29.68 -12.79
C ALA A 74 -27.57 -29.03 -13.98
N THR A 75 -28.22 -28.99 -15.15
CA THR A 75 -27.75 -28.27 -16.34
C THR A 75 -28.88 -27.37 -16.81
N THR A 76 -28.57 -26.10 -17.02
CA THR A 76 -29.54 -25.09 -17.42
C THR A 76 -29.82 -25.13 -18.93
N SER A 77 -30.81 -24.37 -19.38
CA SER A 77 -31.24 -24.33 -20.77
C SER A 77 -30.14 -23.88 -21.76
N ASN A 78 -29.19 -23.07 -21.30
CA ASN A 78 -28.05 -22.61 -22.11
C ASN A 78 -26.71 -23.25 -21.73
N GLY A 79 -26.74 -24.31 -20.94
CA GLY A 79 -25.57 -25.15 -20.67
C GLY A 79 -24.69 -24.71 -19.50
N GLY A 80 -25.17 -23.79 -18.67
CA GLY A 80 -24.63 -23.58 -17.32
C GLY A 80 -24.93 -24.77 -16.40
N THR A 81 -24.32 -24.76 -15.21
CA THR A 81 -24.45 -25.82 -14.22
C THR A 81 -25.07 -25.31 -12.93
N VAL A 82 -25.85 -26.16 -12.26
CA VAL A 82 -26.39 -25.89 -10.92
C VAL A 82 -25.93 -26.99 -9.97
N SER A 83 -25.37 -26.63 -8.82
CA SER A 83 -25.03 -27.56 -7.73
C SER A 83 -25.76 -27.21 -6.43
N ASP A 84 -26.00 -28.22 -5.60
CA ASP A 84 -26.52 -28.07 -4.25
C ASP A 84 -25.36 -28.10 -3.24
N GLU A 85 -25.07 -26.94 -2.64
CA GLU A 85 -24.01 -26.78 -1.64
C GLU A 85 -24.56 -26.91 -0.21
N ARG A 86 -25.74 -27.52 -0.05
CA ARG A 86 -26.52 -27.72 1.19
C ARG A 86 -27.10 -26.45 1.81
N THR A 87 -26.34 -25.36 1.81
CA THR A 87 -26.78 -24.06 2.35
C THR A 87 -27.32 -23.12 1.29
N ASN A 88 -27.00 -23.35 0.02
CA ASN A 88 -27.49 -22.61 -1.13
C ASN A 88 -27.40 -23.50 -2.39
N TYR A 89 -27.90 -22.98 -3.50
CA TYR A 89 -27.62 -23.50 -4.82
C TYR A 89 -26.59 -22.60 -5.51
N LEU A 90 -25.61 -23.20 -6.17
CA LEU A 90 -24.59 -22.48 -6.93
C LEU A 90 -24.92 -22.62 -8.41
N TYR A 91 -25.12 -21.51 -9.09
CA TYR A 91 -25.23 -21.46 -10.55
C TYR A 91 -23.90 -21.00 -11.13
N THR A 92 -23.37 -21.73 -12.10
CA THR A 92 -22.20 -21.34 -12.90
C THR A 92 -22.66 -21.20 -14.35
N PRO A 93 -22.58 -20.00 -14.96
CA PRO A 93 -22.91 -19.85 -16.37
C PRO A 93 -21.99 -20.70 -17.25
N LYS A 94 -22.42 -20.97 -18.48
CA LYS A 94 -21.52 -21.54 -19.49
C LYS A 94 -20.50 -20.47 -19.87
N GLN A 95 -19.23 -20.86 -20.04
CA GLN A 95 -18.17 -19.95 -20.46
C GLN A 95 -18.57 -19.07 -21.68
N GLY A 96 -18.41 -17.76 -21.56
CA GLY A 96 -18.76 -16.74 -22.57
C GLY A 96 -20.26 -16.64 -22.91
N PHE A 97 -21.15 -17.05 -21.99
CA PHE A 97 -22.59 -16.96 -22.22
C PHE A 97 -23.18 -15.65 -21.70
N VAL A 98 -23.65 -14.81 -22.62
CA VAL A 98 -24.48 -13.63 -22.31
C VAL A 98 -25.95 -13.88 -22.66
N GLY A 99 -26.84 -13.51 -21.75
CA GLY A 99 -28.28 -13.53 -21.96
C GLY A 99 -29.05 -14.24 -20.84
N ASN A 100 -30.31 -14.58 -21.12
CA ASN A 100 -31.14 -15.24 -20.11
C ASN A 100 -30.93 -16.74 -20.12
N ASP A 101 -30.58 -17.28 -18.95
CA ASP A 101 -30.55 -18.71 -18.68
C ASP A 101 -31.63 -19.13 -17.70
N THR A 102 -32.07 -20.38 -17.79
CA THR A 102 -33.15 -20.90 -16.96
C THR A 102 -32.92 -22.34 -16.51
N PHE A 103 -33.38 -22.63 -15.29
CA PHE A 103 -33.52 -23.97 -14.77
C PHE A 103 -34.79 -24.05 -13.90
N THR A 104 -35.27 -25.26 -13.66
CA THR A 104 -36.45 -25.49 -12.80
C THR A 104 -36.07 -26.21 -11.51
N TYR A 105 -36.83 -25.97 -10.44
CA TYR A 105 -36.78 -26.76 -9.21
C TYR A 105 -38.16 -27.19 -8.77
N THR A 106 -38.21 -28.29 -8.01
CA THR A 106 -39.43 -28.88 -7.46
C THR A 106 -39.39 -28.88 -5.94
N LEU A 107 -40.31 -28.16 -5.33
CA LEU A 107 -40.55 -28.09 -3.89
C LEU A 107 -41.64 -29.11 -3.52
N CYS A 108 -41.34 -30.11 -2.69
CA CYS A 108 -42.31 -31.10 -2.22
C CYS A 108 -42.34 -31.17 -0.69
N ASP A 109 -43.52 -31.30 -0.11
CA ASP A 109 -43.74 -31.63 1.31
C ASP A 109 -43.37 -33.08 1.65
N ASP A 110 -43.48 -33.45 2.93
CA ASP A 110 -43.29 -34.81 3.43
C ASP A 110 -44.59 -35.61 3.64
N ASP A 111 -45.69 -35.12 3.08
CA ASP A 111 -46.99 -35.79 3.10
C ASP A 111 -47.02 -37.07 2.25
N ASN A 112 -48.06 -37.89 2.48
CA ASN A 112 -48.28 -39.12 1.70
C ASN A 112 -49.73 -39.20 1.20
N PRO A 113 -50.01 -38.85 -0.07
CA PRO A 113 -49.03 -38.53 -1.13
C PRO A 113 -48.45 -37.12 -1.01
N ALA A 114 -47.18 -36.95 -1.40
CA ALA A 114 -46.52 -35.65 -1.37
C ALA A 114 -47.20 -34.66 -2.33
N ASN A 115 -47.41 -33.42 -1.88
CA ASN A 115 -47.78 -32.31 -2.76
C ASN A 115 -46.50 -31.60 -3.21
N CYS A 116 -46.40 -31.38 -4.52
CA CYS A 116 -45.25 -30.73 -5.12
C CYS A 116 -45.68 -29.51 -5.94
N SER A 117 -44.80 -28.50 -5.97
CA SER A 117 -44.91 -27.34 -6.84
C SER A 117 -43.58 -27.06 -7.52
N THR A 118 -43.61 -26.56 -8.74
CA THR A 118 -42.42 -26.30 -9.56
C THR A 118 -42.33 -24.83 -9.91
N ALA A 119 -41.13 -24.27 -9.84
CA ALA A 119 -40.84 -22.92 -10.28
C ALA A 119 -39.66 -22.89 -11.26
N THR A 120 -39.61 -21.83 -12.06
CA THR A 120 -38.50 -21.53 -12.95
C THR A 120 -37.64 -20.43 -12.34
N VAL A 121 -36.34 -20.65 -12.29
CA VAL A 121 -35.34 -19.62 -12.01
C VAL A 121 -34.89 -19.03 -13.34
N THR A 122 -34.97 -17.71 -13.49
CA THR A 122 -34.41 -16.99 -14.64
C THR A 122 -33.19 -16.20 -14.20
N ILE A 123 -32.02 -16.53 -14.72
CA ILE A 123 -30.79 -15.76 -14.48
C ILE A 123 -30.51 -14.92 -15.72
N THR A 124 -30.38 -13.61 -15.55
CA THR A 124 -29.84 -12.72 -16.59
C THR A 124 -28.32 -12.70 -16.45
N VAL A 125 -27.61 -13.27 -17.41
CA VAL A 125 -26.15 -13.21 -17.49
C VAL A 125 -25.76 -11.99 -18.31
N THR A 126 -24.98 -11.07 -17.73
CA THR A 126 -24.61 -9.79 -18.33
C THR A 126 -23.18 -9.79 -18.84
N ASP A 127 -22.98 -9.24 -20.03
CA ASP A 127 -21.68 -8.90 -20.64
C ASP A 127 -20.92 -7.89 -19.76
N GLU A 128 -19.67 -8.17 -19.41
CA GLU A 128 -18.80 -7.27 -18.62
C GLU A 128 -18.11 -6.21 -19.48
N GLY A 129 -18.05 -6.41 -20.79
CA GLY A 129 -17.59 -5.44 -21.75
C GLY A 129 -16.46 -5.98 -22.64
N ASN A 130 -15.45 -5.16 -22.85
CA ASN A 130 -14.28 -5.55 -23.63
C ASN A 130 -13.05 -4.93 -22.96
N PRO A 131 -11.88 -5.58 -23.02
CA PRO A 131 -10.67 -5.01 -22.46
C PRO A 131 -10.29 -3.70 -23.17
N VAL A 132 -9.67 -2.79 -22.43
CA VAL A 132 -9.18 -1.50 -22.95
C VAL A 132 -7.72 -1.34 -22.53
N ALA A 133 -6.82 -1.35 -23.50
CA ALA A 133 -5.42 -1.04 -23.30
C ALA A 133 -5.19 0.47 -23.44
N GLU A 134 -4.43 1.06 -22.52
CA GLU A 134 -4.09 2.47 -22.45
C GLU A 134 -2.59 2.67 -22.65
N ASN A 135 -2.16 3.76 -23.28
CA ASN A 135 -0.74 3.96 -23.60
C ASN A 135 0.14 4.10 -22.35
N ASP A 136 1.35 3.57 -22.43
CA ASP A 136 2.39 3.65 -21.39
C ASP A 136 3.54 4.57 -21.78
N THR A 137 4.21 5.10 -20.76
CA THR A 137 5.47 5.84 -20.90
C THR A 137 6.46 5.41 -19.84
N LEU A 138 7.71 5.15 -20.21
CA LEU A 138 8.76 4.78 -19.25
C LEU A 138 10.16 5.14 -19.72
N ASN A 139 11.09 5.22 -18.77
CA ASN A 139 12.52 5.41 -19.04
C ASN A 139 13.31 4.10 -18.94
N VAL A 140 14.34 3.97 -19.78
CA VAL A 140 15.29 2.84 -19.79
C VAL A 140 16.70 3.38 -19.91
N LEU A 141 17.65 2.77 -19.20
CA LEU A 141 19.06 3.17 -19.33
C LEU A 141 19.69 2.62 -20.61
N GLU A 142 20.61 3.38 -21.18
CA GLU A 142 21.41 2.91 -22.30
C GLU A 142 22.14 1.60 -21.92
N ASN A 143 22.16 0.65 -22.85
CA ASN A 143 22.86 -0.63 -22.72
C ASN A 143 22.40 -1.53 -21.56
N SER A 144 21.21 -1.32 -20.99
CA SER A 144 20.63 -2.18 -19.95
C SER A 144 19.31 -2.80 -20.39
N THR A 145 18.95 -3.95 -19.79
CA THR A 145 17.63 -4.56 -19.98
C THR A 145 16.71 -4.14 -18.85
N LYS A 146 15.55 -3.57 -19.18
CA LYS A 146 14.47 -3.31 -18.22
C LYS A 146 13.41 -4.40 -18.31
N VAL A 147 13.01 -4.97 -17.17
CA VAL A 147 11.83 -5.84 -17.06
C VAL A 147 10.65 -4.96 -16.66
N ILE A 148 9.59 -5.01 -17.45
CA ILE A 148 8.37 -4.23 -17.31
C ILE A 148 7.27 -5.19 -16.87
N SER A 149 6.80 -5.04 -15.64
CA SER A 149 5.80 -5.93 -15.02
C SER A 149 4.44 -5.28 -14.81
N ASN A 150 4.29 -4.01 -15.19
CA ASN A 150 3.14 -3.18 -14.86
C ASN A 150 2.44 -2.55 -16.07
N LEU A 151 2.62 -3.09 -17.28
CA LEU A 151 1.95 -2.58 -18.49
C LEU A 151 0.42 -2.61 -18.37
N LEU A 152 -0.15 -3.51 -17.57
CA LEU A 152 -1.61 -3.62 -17.43
C LEU A 152 -2.18 -2.74 -16.30
N GLN A 153 -1.35 -1.92 -15.64
CA GLN A 153 -1.76 -1.21 -14.42
C GLN A 153 -2.76 -0.07 -14.70
N ASN A 154 -2.68 0.54 -15.87
CA ASN A 154 -3.58 1.58 -16.38
C ASN A 154 -4.70 1.02 -17.28
N ASP A 155 -4.69 -0.29 -17.56
CA ASP A 155 -5.63 -0.94 -18.46
C ASP A 155 -6.94 -1.33 -17.76
N THR A 156 -8.00 -1.42 -18.54
CA THR A 156 -9.23 -2.12 -18.13
C THR A 156 -9.13 -3.58 -18.54
N VAL A 157 -8.88 -4.44 -17.56
CA VAL A 157 -8.86 -5.90 -17.72
C VAL A 157 -10.19 -6.48 -17.23
N VAL A 158 -11.05 -6.84 -18.19
CA VAL A 158 -12.31 -7.56 -17.98
C VAL A 158 -12.22 -8.93 -18.64
N ASP A 159 -13.07 -9.88 -18.26
CA ASP A 159 -13.14 -11.22 -18.88
C ASP A 159 -11.77 -11.92 -18.93
N ASP A 160 -11.10 -11.90 -17.77
CA ASP A 160 -9.76 -12.45 -17.55
C ASP A 160 -8.71 -12.03 -18.60
N ALA A 161 -8.84 -10.80 -19.13
CA ALA A 161 -7.95 -10.33 -20.18
C ALA A 161 -6.48 -10.30 -19.76
N VAL A 162 -5.64 -10.84 -20.64
CA VAL A 162 -4.19 -10.95 -20.42
C VAL A 162 -3.40 -10.40 -21.59
N LEU A 163 -2.15 -10.03 -21.32
CA LEU A 163 -1.17 -9.73 -22.36
C LEU A 163 -0.94 -10.95 -23.27
N THR A 164 -1.31 -10.83 -24.54
CA THR A 164 -1.25 -11.94 -25.52
C THR A 164 -0.09 -11.78 -26.49
N SER A 165 0.25 -10.56 -26.90
CA SER A 165 1.30 -10.33 -27.89
C SER A 165 1.94 -8.95 -27.79
N ILE A 166 3.10 -8.84 -28.46
CA ILE A 166 3.88 -7.62 -28.63
C ILE A 166 4.17 -7.45 -30.12
N ASP A 167 3.98 -6.24 -30.64
CA ASP A 167 4.51 -5.84 -31.95
C ASP A 167 5.69 -4.89 -31.76
N ASN A 168 6.86 -5.35 -32.17
CA ASN A 168 8.13 -4.67 -32.09
C ASN A 168 8.71 -4.38 -33.49
N THR A 169 7.88 -4.28 -34.53
CA THR A 169 8.35 -4.05 -35.90
C THR A 169 8.97 -2.66 -36.12
N GLY A 170 8.79 -1.72 -35.19
CA GLY A 170 9.33 -0.36 -35.24
C GLY A 170 10.35 0.00 -34.18
N THR A 171 10.69 -0.91 -33.27
CA THR A 171 11.60 -0.59 -32.15
C THR A 171 13.06 -0.55 -32.60
N GLN A 172 13.83 0.33 -31.96
CA GLN A 172 15.30 0.36 -32.00
C GLN A 172 15.92 -0.58 -30.94
N GLY A 173 15.13 -1.32 -30.18
CA GLY A 173 15.57 -2.28 -29.18
C GLY A 173 15.20 -3.73 -29.51
N THR A 174 15.33 -4.58 -28.50
CA THR A 174 14.79 -5.95 -28.48
C THR A 174 13.71 -6.00 -27.40
N VAL A 175 12.50 -6.38 -27.80
CA VAL A 175 11.37 -6.59 -26.89
C VAL A 175 11.05 -8.07 -26.81
N VAL A 176 10.89 -8.61 -25.59
CA VAL A 176 10.56 -10.01 -25.32
C VAL A 176 9.36 -10.07 -24.39
N LEU A 177 8.29 -10.73 -24.82
CA LEU A 177 7.20 -11.15 -23.94
C LEU A 177 7.62 -12.42 -23.19
N ASN A 178 7.77 -12.31 -21.86
CA ASN A 178 8.20 -13.41 -21.01
C ASN A 178 7.05 -14.39 -20.71
N SER A 179 7.39 -15.59 -20.23
CA SER A 179 6.40 -16.62 -19.90
C SER A 179 5.48 -16.25 -18.74
N ASP A 180 5.92 -15.35 -17.87
CA ASP A 180 5.16 -14.81 -16.73
C ASP A 180 4.35 -13.56 -17.08
N LYS A 181 4.21 -13.25 -18.38
CA LYS A 181 3.51 -12.07 -18.91
C LYS A 181 4.15 -10.72 -18.61
N THR A 182 5.39 -10.70 -18.09
CA THR A 182 6.20 -9.47 -18.09
C THR A 182 6.82 -9.21 -19.46
N VAL A 183 7.28 -7.99 -19.72
CA VAL A 183 7.96 -7.61 -20.96
C VAL A 183 9.38 -7.15 -20.67
N SER A 184 10.37 -7.73 -21.34
CA SER A 184 11.75 -7.24 -21.28
C SER A 184 12.04 -6.38 -22.49
N TYR A 185 12.56 -5.16 -22.27
CA TYR A 185 13.07 -4.28 -23.31
C TYR A 185 14.57 -4.03 -23.11
N THR A 186 15.34 -4.18 -24.18
CA THR A 186 16.77 -3.84 -24.22
C THR A 186 17.03 -2.91 -25.41
N PRO A 187 17.47 -1.66 -25.20
CA PRO A 187 17.76 -0.76 -26.31
C PRO A 187 18.96 -1.27 -27.12
N GLN A 188 19.04 -0.92 -28.41
CA GLN A 188 20.26 -1.12 -29.17
C GLN A 188 21.45 -0.44 -28.47
N ASN A 189 22.60 -1.11 -28.48
CA ASN A 189 23.78 -0.60 -27.80
C ASN A 189 24.18 0.80 -28.30
N GLY A 190 24.25 1.77 -27.38
CA GLY A 190 24.55 3.18 -27.62
C GLY A 190 23.39 4.03 -28.13
N PHE A 191 22.16 3.49 -28.18
CA PHE A 191 20.98 4.25 -28.53
C PHE A 191 20.53 5.15 -27.38
N LEU A 192 20.13 6.38 -27.70
CA LEU A 192 19.54 7.37 -26.81
C LEU A 192 18.38 8.05 -27.54
N GLY A 193 17.34 8.42 -26.80
CA GLY A 193 16.13 9.05 -27.33
C GLY A 193 14.90 8.15 -27.25
N GLU A 194 13.83 8.57 -27.93
CA GLU A 194 12.54 7.88 -27.90
C GLU A 194 12.54 6.63 -28.79
N ASP A 195 11.95 5.57 -28.27
CA ASP A 195 11.64 4.32 -28.96
C ASP A 195 10.21 3.88 -28.60
N SER A 196 9.64 2.94 -29.34
CA SER A 196 8.32 2.40 -29.00
C SER A 196 8.07 1.00 -29.51
N PHE A 197 7.13 0.33 -28.85
CA PHE A 197 6.50 -0.90 -29.30
C PHE A 197 5.02 -0.88 -28.91
N THR A 198 4.21 -1.78 -29.45
CA THR A 198 2.82 -1.94 -29.01
C THR A 198 2.60 -3.29 -28.36
N TYR A 199 1.61 -3.35 -27.49
CA TYR A 199 1.18 -4.58 -26.84
C TYR A 199 -0.32 -4.78 -27.03
N THR A 200 -0.75 -6.05 -27.01
CA THR A 200 -2.16 -6.41 -27.14
C THR A 200 -2.60 -7.24 -25.94
N ILE A 201 -3.69 -6.83 -25.31
CA ILE A 201 -4.44 -7.64 -24.37
C ILE A 201 -5.67 -8.23 -25.04
N CYS A 202 -6.05 -9.44 -24.66
CA CYS A 202 -7.31 -10.04 -25.07
C CYS A 202 -7.94 -10.77 -23.90
N ASP A 203 -9.27 -10.74 -23.84
CA ASP A 203 -10.09 -11.58 -22.95
C ASP A 203 -10.03 -13.08 -23.32
N ASP A 204 -10.65 -13.89 -22.49
CA ASP A 204 -10.72 -15.34 -22.65
C ASP A 204 -12.00 -15.83 -23.38
N ASP A 205 -12.74 -14.89 -23.96
CA ASP A 205 -14.05 -15.11 -24.54
C ASP A 205 -13.99 -16.06 -25.75
N SER A 206 -14.95 -17.01 -25.84
CA SER A 206 -14.91 -18.09 -26.84
C SER A 206 -16.25 -18.29 -27.57
N PRO A 207 -16.25 -18.32 -28.92
CA PRO A 207 -15.10 -18.52 -29.80
C PRO A 207 -14.41 -17.24 -30.28
N ASN A 208 -14.93 -16.06 -29.95
CA ASN A 208 -14.41 -14.78 -30.42
C ASN A 208 -14.00 -13.93 -29.23
N ASN A 209 -12.72 -13.95 -28.91
CA ASN A 209 -12.17 -13.05 -27.92
C ASN A 209 -12.08 -11.62 -28.48
N SER A 210 -12.26 -10.63 -27.61
CA SER A 210 -12.01 -9.23 -27.92
C SER A 210 -10.60 -8.84 -27.47
N CYS A 211 -9.98 -7.97 -28.25
CA CYS A 211 -8.60 -7.55 -28.03
C CYS A 211 -8.47 -6.03 -28.13
N SER A 212 -7.57 -5.47 -27.33
CA SER A 212 -7.22 -4.05 -27.34
C SER A 212 -5.71 -3.87 -27.39
N THR A 213 -5.24 -2.79 -28.02
CA THR A 213 -3.81 -2.53 -28.28
C THR A 213 -3.43 -1.13 -27.86
N ALA A 214 -2.29 -1.00 -27.17
CA ALA A 214 -1.73 0.28 -26.76
C ALA A 214 -0.24 0.38 -27.08
N THR A 215 0.28 1.61 -27.07
CA THR A 215 1.67 1.94 -27.36
C THR A 215 2.44 2.15 -26.06
N VAL A 216 3.61 1.53 -25.96
CA VAL A 216 4.62 1.84 -24.94
C VAL A 216 5.64 2.78 -25.54
N THR A 217 5.72 4.00 -25.02
CA THR A 217 6.75 4.97 -25.37
C THR A 217 7.91 4.86 -24.39
N ILE A 218 9.11 4.65 -24.91
CA ILE A 218 10.32 4.46 -24.12
C ILE A 218 11.29 5.60 -24.39
N THR A 219 11.73 6.29 -23.35
CA THR A 219 12.85 7.22 -23.47
C THR A 219 14.11 6.53 -22.97
N VAL A 220 15.06 6.31 -23.88
CA VAL A 220 16.36 5.73 -23.55
C VAL A 220 17.32 6.83 -23.15
N ILE A 221 17.76 6.79 -21.89
CA ILE A 221 18.57 7.83 -21.25
C ILE A 221 19.95 7.30 -20.85
N LYS A 222 20.89 8.22 -20.73
CA LYS A 222 22.24 7.90 -20.27
C LYS A 222 22.34 8.11 -18.76
N PRO A 223 22.88 7.15 -17.98
CA PRO A 223 23.15 7.40 -16.58
C PRO A 223 24.25 8.46 -16.43
N LEU A 224 24.12 9.29 -15.41
CA LEU A 224 25.14 10.22 -14.99
C LEU A 224 26.32 9.46 -14.36
N SER A 225 27.52 9.97 -14.59
CA SER A 225 28.75 9.46 -13.97
C SER A 225 29.28 10.51 -13.01
N PHE A 226 29.47 10.13 -11.76
CA PHE A 226 30.02 10.99 -10.71
C PHE A 226 31.39 10.48 -10.24
N ASN A 227 32.28 11.42 -9.89
CA ASN A 227 33.52 11.13 -9.18
C ASN A 227 33.22 11.00 -7.68
N ILE A 228 32.56 9.91 -7.30
CA ILE A 228 32.15 9.64 -5.92
C ILE A 228 33.40 9.50 -5.03
N PRO A 229 33.49 10.23 -3.89
CA PRO A 229 34.57 10.09 -2.92
C PRO A 229 34.74 8.63 -2.47
N SER A 230 35.99 8.20 -2.27
CA SER A 230 36.34 6.79 -2.03
C SER A 230 35.58 6.14 -0.87
N GLU A 231 35.30 6.92 0.17
CA GLU A 231 34.59 6.55 1.38
C GLU A 231 33.07 6.38 1.18
N LEU A 232 32.53 6.89 0.07
CA LEU A 232 31.12 6.80 -0.30
C LEU A 232 30.85 5.77 -1.41
N VAL A 233 31.89 5.28 -2.10
CA VAL A 233 31.74 4.35 -3.23
C VAL A 233 30.94 3.11 -2.84
N ASP A 234 31.23 2.51 -1.69
CA ASP A 234 30.52 1.31 -1.23
C ASP A 234 29.05 1.61 -0.89
N TYR A 235 28.76 2.79 -0.34
CA TYR A 235 27.41 3.20 0.03
C TYR A 235 26.51 3.46 -1.19
N TYR A 236 27.06 4.05 -2.24
CA TYR A 236 26.33 4.32 -3.49
C TYR A 236 26.54 3.24 -4.56
N ASN A 237 27.12 2.10 -4.20
CA ASN A 237 27.36 1.03 -5.15
C ASN A 237 26.03 0.46 -5.66
N GLY A 238 25.82 0.52 -6.98
CA GLY A 238 24.60 0.06 -7.64
C GLY A 238 23.53 1.14 -7.80
N VAL A 239 23.70 2.31 -7.18
CA VAL A 239 22.80 3.46 -7.40
C VAL A 239 22.99 3.99 -8.81
N ILE A 240 21.88 4.09 -9.54
CA ILE A 240 21.85 4.72 -10.85
C ILE A 240 21.58 6.21 -10.66
N PHE A 241 22.51 7.04 -11.13
CA PHE A 241 22.32 8.48 -11.18
C PHE A 241 21.76 8.88 -12.54
N SER A 242 20.75 9.75 -12.57
CA SER A 242 20.01 10.10 -13.78
C SER A 242 19.51 11.54 -13.75
N GLU A 243 19.35 12.16 -14.92
CA GLU A 243 18.60 13.42 -15.09
C GLU A 243 17.08 13.19 -15.09
N ASP A 244 16.65 11.93 -15.19
CA ASP A 244 15.25 11.56 -15.01
C ASP A 244 14.87 11.64 -13.52
N SER A 245 13.97 12.57 -13.19
CA SER A 245 13.59 12.88 -11.81
C SER A 245 13.01 11.69 -11.07
N ASP A 246 12.15 10.92 -11.73
CA ASP A 246 11.42 9.82 -11.12
C ASP A 246 12.38 8.65 -10.82
N LEU A 247 13.26 8.31 -11.78
CA LEU A 247 14.30 7.33 -11.55
C LEU A 247 15.28 7.78 -10.45
N MET A 248 15.73 9.04 -10.47
CA MET A 248 16.64 9.53 -9.44
C MET A 248 15.98 9.50 -8.05
N PHE A 249 14.69 9.87 -7.96
CA PHE A 249 13.92 9.77 -6.72
C PHE A 249 13.89 8.32 -6.22
N SER A 250 13.48 7.36 -7.07
CA SER A 250 13.35 5.95 -6.67
C SER A 250 14.70 5.34 -6.26
N GLU A 251 15.78 5.69 -6.95
CA GLU A 251 17.13 5.18 -6.65
C GLU A 251 17.63 5.70 -5.30
N LEU A 252 17.38 6.97 -4.96
CA LEU A 252 17.73 7.50 -3.64
C LEU A 252 16.81 6.97 -2.54
N GLU A 253 15.51 6.80 -2.84
CA GLU A 253 14.56 6.17 -1.93
C GLU A 253 15.04 4.75 -1.57
N ASP A 254 15.21 3.89 -2.57
CA ASP A 254 15.66 2.50 -2.39
C ASP A 254 17.01 2.43 -1.65
N ASN A 255 17.97 3.29 -2.03
CA ASN A 255 19.28 3.31 -1.40
C ASN A 255 19.22 3.72 0.07
N THR A 256 18.45 4.77 0.40
CA THR A 256 18.30 5.25 1.78
C THR A 256 17.45 4.32 2.64
N GLN A 257 16.47 3.62 2.04
CA GLN A 257 15.69 2.59 2.72
C GLN A 257 16.53 1.35 3.02
N THR A 258 17.20 0.80 2.00
CA THR A 258 18.01 -0.42 2.11
C THR A 258 19.16 -0.27 3.09
N ASN A 259 19.83 0.88 3.08
CA ASN A 259 20.97 1.11 3.97
C ASN A 259 20.57 1.52 5.39
N HIS A 260 19.29 1.81 5.69
CA HIS A 260 18.85 2.11 7.05
C HIS A 260 18.73 0.81 7.88
N THR A 261 19.89 0.23 8.19
CA THR A 261 20.03 -1.08 8.83
C THR A 261 19.69 -1.11 10.31
N THR A 262 19.74 0.05 10.99
CA THR A 262 19.49 0.14 12.44
C THR A 262 18.48 1.24 12.77
N ILE A 263 17.27 0.83 13.17
CA ILE A 263 16.25 1.73 13.72
C ILE A 263 16.46 1.86 15.23
N LEU A 264 16.94 3.02 15.68
CA LEU A 264 17.18 3.28 17.10
C LEU A 264 15.86 3.47 17.86
N SER A 265 15.77 2.95 19.08
CA SER A 265 14.63 3.30 19.95
C SER A 265 14.70 4.75 20.42
N TYR A 266 13.56 5.27 20.90
CA TYR A 266 13.48 6.62 21.47
C TYR A 266 14.57 6.90 22.51
N GLY A 267 14.87 5.93 23.39
CA GLY A 267 15.93 6.09 24.39
C GLY A 267 17.32 6.10 23.76
N GLN A 268 17.62 5.10 22.92
CA GLN A 268 18.94 4.92 22.32
C GLN A 268 19.38 6.12 21.48
N ARG A 269 18.45 6.75 20.74
CA ARG A 269 18.77 7.84 19.81
C ARG A 269 19.47 9.02 20.48
N HIS A 270 19.23 9.30 21.77
CA HIS A 270 19.78 10.49 22.43
C HIS A 270 21.31 10.51 22.46
N GLN A 271 21.94 9.37 22.80
CA GLN A 271 23.40 9.30 22.82
C GLN A 271 23.99 9.51 21.43
N PHE A 272 23.41 8.87 20.41
CA PHE A 272 23.87 9.04 19.03
C PHE A 272 23.59 10.44 18.49
N LEU A 273 22.50 11.08 18.91
CA LEU A 273 22.20 12.47 18.59
C LEU A 273 23.28 13.41 19.14
N TYR A 274 23.68 13.24 20.39
CA TYR A 274 24.72 14.10 21.00
C TYR A 274 26.09 13.84 20.37
N ASN A 275 26.41 12.60 20.01
CA ASN A 275 27.63 12.32 19.24
C ASN A 275 27.58 12.95 17.85
N ALA A 276 26.41 12.96 17.19
CA ALA A 276 26.26 13.59 15.89
C ALA A 276 26.42 15.10 16.01
N ASP A 277 25.79 15.72 17.00
CA ASP A 277 25.85 17.16 17.24
C ASP A 277 27.13 17.60 18.00
N GLU A 278 28.13 16.73 18.18
CA GLU A 278 29.37 17.02 18.92
C GLU A 278 30.08 18.25 18.34
N ASP A 279 30.50 19.18 19.20
CA ASP A 279 31.32 20.32 18.81
C ASP A 279 32.76 19.87 18.52
N GLU A 280 33.22 19.98 17.28
CA GLU A 280 34.57 19.59 16.88
C GLU A 280 35.68 20.33 17.65
N SER A 281 35.37 21.50 18.22
CA SER A 281 36.31 22.27 19.05
C SER A 281 36.28 21.88 20.53
N ASN A 282 35.24 21.15 20.97
CA ASN A 282 35.06 20.68 22.33
C ASN A 282 34.15 19.43 22.39
N ALA A 283 34.77 18.25 22.41
CA ALA A 283 34.05 16.95 22.42
C ALA A 283 33.15 16.70 23.65
N ASP A 284 33.26 17.52 24.70
CA ASP A 284 32.33 17.49 25.84
C ASP A 284 31.05 18.29 25.58
N ASN A 285 30.93 18.95 24.43
CA ASN A 285 29.81 19.81 24.09
C ASN A 285 29.08 19.35 22.82
N VAL A 286 27.83 19.80 22.69
CA VAL A 286 27.01 19.73 21.48
C VAL A 286 26.77 21.13 20.93
N ILE A 287 26.64 21.24 19.60
CA ILE A 287 26.22 22.46 18.91
C ILE A 287 24.69 22.48 18.81
N LEU A 288 24.08 23.52 19.39
CA LEU A 288 22.64 23.72 19.35
C LEU A 288 22.20 24.32 18.02
N MET A 289 21.21 23.67 17.39
CA MET A 289 20.58 24.16 16.17
C MET A 289 19.95 25.54 16.36
N TYR A 290 19.94 26.33 15.28
CA TYR A 290 19.49 27.71 15.18
C TYR A 290 20.41 28.72 15.88
N SER A 291 20.84 28.46 17.12
CA SER A 291 21.70 29.40 17.86
C SER A 291 23.19 29.25 17.58
N GLY A 292 23.66 28.05 17.19
CA GLY A 292 25.09 27.76 17.05
C GLY A 292 25.86 27.71 18.37
N GLU A 293 25.16 27.75 19.50
CA GLU A 293 25.81 27.71 20.81
C GLU A 293 26.35 26.31 21.12
N SER A 294 27.59 26.27 21.61
CA SER A 294 28.22 25.07 22.14
C SER A 294 27.87 24.91 23.62
N ARG A 295 27.23 23.80 24.00
CA ARG A 295 26.81 23.51 25.39
C ARG A 295 27.19 22.12 25.83
N TYR A 296 27.46 21.95 27.13
CA TYR A 296 27.86 20.67 27.69
C TYR A 296 26.79 19.60 27.48
N TRP A 297 27.17 18.42 26.99
CA TRP A 297 26.21 17.43 26.49
C TRP A 297 25.24 16.90 27.57
N GLU A 298 25.60 16.93 28.86
CA GLU A 298 24.69 16.52 29.95
C GLU A 298 23.64 17.59 30.32
N GLU A 299 23.66 18.78 29.69
CA GLU A 299 22.63 19.82 29.89
C GLU A 299 21.28 19.48 29.22
N TYR A 300 21.09 18.27 28.70
CA TYR A 300 19.82 17.88 28.10
C TYR A 300 18.68 17.84 29.13
N THR A 301 17.48 18.26 28.70
CA THR A 301 16.29 18.30 29.54
C THR A 301 15.65 16.93 29.64
N SER A 302 15.55 16.39 30.86
CA SER A 302 14.84 15.14 31.13
C SER A 302 14.44 15.02 32.60
N GLY A 303 13.26 14.44 32.85
CA GLY A 303 12.80 14.14 34.20
C GLY A 303 13.67 13.13 34.97
N SER A 304 14.55 12.40 34.27
CA SER A 304 15.50 11.46 34.87
C SER A 304 16.95 11.96 34.90
N ASN A 305 17.25 13.11 34.29
CA ASN A 305 18.58 13.69 34.30
C ASN A 305 18.82 14.42 35.64
N SER A 306 19.92 14.11 36.33
CA SER A 306 20.31 14.77 37.57
C SER A 306 21.24 15.97 37.39
N TYR A 307 21.77 16.19 36.18
CA TYR A 307 22.64 17.32 35.88
C TYR A 307 21.88 18.65 35.93
N SER A 308 22.58 19.72 36.30
CA SER A 308 22.05 21.09 36.33
C SER A 308 23.15 22.07 35.93
N PRO A 309 22.90 23.01 35.00
CA PRO A 309 21.59 23.33 34.42
C PRO A 309 21.10 22.31 33.37
N GLN A 310 19.80 22.31 33.08
CA GLN A 310 19.23 21.62 31.91
C GLN A 310 18.72 22.69 30.96
N THR A 311 19.29 22.79 29.76
CA THR A 311 19.20 23.99 28.91
C THR A 311 18.76 23.69 27.48
N PHE A 312 18.84 22.44 27.03
CA PHE A 312 18.47 22.06 25.67
C PHE A 312 17.64 20.78 25.64
N ASN A 313 16.97 20.49 24.54
CA ASN A 313 16.23 19.26 24.29
C ASN A 313 16.34 18.86 22.81
N THR A 314 15.63 17.79 22.40
CA THR A 314 15.63 17.36 21.01
C THR A 314 14.58 18.12 20.21
N GLU A 315 15.03 18.79 19.17
CA GLU A 315 14.22 19.32 18.07
C GLU A 315 13.97 18.22 17.04
N HIS A 316 12.74 18.14 16.57
CA HIS A 316 12.33 17.34 15.42
C HIS A 316 12.14 18.31 14.26
N VAL A 317 13.16 18.48 13.42
CA VAL A 317 13.17 19.51 12.35
C VAL A 317 11.99 19.32 11.39
N PHE A 318 11.61 18.08 11.10
CA PHE A 318 10.24 17.80 10.68
C PHE A 318 9.40 17.56 11.95
N PRO A 319 8.43 18.43 12.32
CA PRO A 319 7.74 18.33 13.60
C PRO A 319 7.14 16.94 13.82
N GLN A 320 7.38 16.35 14.99
CA GLN A 320 6.87 15.00 15.30
C GLN A 320 5.35 14.90 15.17
N SER A 321 4.60 15.96 15.51
CA SER A 321 3.14 16.03 15.37
C SER A 321 2.66 16.02 13.91
N LEU A 322 3.59 16.20 12.97
CA LEU A 322 3.33 16.19 11.54
C LEU A 322 3.89 14.95 10.84
N LEU A 323 4.63 14.06 11.49
CA LEU A 323 5.08 12.83 10.82
C LEU A 323 3.91 11.88 10.53
N ARG A 324 4.01 11.12 9.45
CA ARG A 324 3.08 10.02 9.11
C ARG A 324 3.69 8.65 9.36
N THR A 325 5.02 8.56 9.34
CA THR A 325 5.73 7.29 9.44
C THR A 325 6.42 7.15 10.79
N ASP A 326 6.08 6.11 11.55
CA ASP A 326 6.64 5.85 12.89
C ASP A 326 8.17 5.74 12.89
N GLY A 327 8.74 5.18 11.81
CA GLY A 327 10.19 5.02 11.64
C GLY A 327 10.96 6.35 11.55
N ALA A 328 10.31 7.43 11.10
CA ALA A 328 10.94 8.75 10.99
C ALA A 328 11.19 9.40 12.36
N VAL A 329 10.35 9.09 13.37
CA VAL A 329 10.39 9.72 14.70
C VAL A 329 11.76 9.62 15.37
N THR A 330 12.49 8.54 15.12
CA THR A 330 13.78 8.24 15.73
C THR A 330 14.97 8.42 14.79
N ASP A 331 14.74 8.86 13.55
CA ASP A 331 15.81 9.04 12.56
C ASP A 331 16.64 10.29 12.85
N LEU A 332 17.93 10.09 13.17
CA LEU A 332 18.85 11.17 13.57
C LEU A 332 19.06 12.22 12.48
N HIS A 333 18.79 11.89 11.21
CA HIS A 333 18.97 12.84 10.10
C HIS A 333 18.08 14.08 10.22
N HIS A 334 16.95 14.04 10.92
CA HIS A 334 16.11 15.23 11.18
C HIS A 334 16.04 15.65 12.65
N LEU A 335 16.82 14.99 13.52
CA LEU A 335 16.86 15.29 14.95
C LEU A 335 18.06 16.18 15.25
N ARG A 336 17.84 17.19 16.08
CA ARG A 336 18.88 18.13 16.48
C ARG A 336 18.79 18.47 17.96
N SER A 337 19.93 18.70 18.59
CA SER A 337 20.01 19.34 19.90
C SER A 337 19.66 20.81 19.72
N CYS A 338 18.69 21.32 20.49
CA CYS A 338 18.18 22.67 20.35
C CYS A 338 17.93 23.27 21.74
N ASP A 339 18.23 24.55 21.91
CA ASP A 339 17.91 25.26 23.15
C ASP A 339 16.42 25.08 23.49
N ALA A 340 16.12 24.78 24.76
CA ALA A 340 14.78 24.37 25.16
C ALA A 340 13.74 25.48 24.98
N ASP A 341 14.14 26.75 25.15
CA ASP A 341 13.26 27.91 24.93
C ASP A 341 13.07 28.16 23.44
N VAL A 342 14.14 28.03 22.64
CA VAL A 342 14.07 28.14 21.17
C VAL A 342 13.16 27.06 20.59
N ASN A 343 13.33 25.80 20.99
CA ASN A 343 12.48 24.69 20.53
C ASN A 343 11.02 24.91 20.94
N SER A 344 10.78 25.39 22.17
CA SER A 344 9.43 25.74 22.64
C SER A 344 8.77 26.85 21.83
N ASN A 345 9.55 27.80 21.31
CA ASN A 345 9.07 28.87 20.43
C ASN A 345 8.86 28.42 18.98
N ARG A 346 9.66 27.45 18.51
CA ARG A 346 9.60 26.91 17.15
C ARG A 346 8.29 26.15 16.89
N LEU A 347 7.78 25.42 17.89
CA LEU A 347 6.54 24.63 17.82
C LEU A 347 6.50 23.68 16.60
N ASN A 348 5.40 23.66 15.86
CA ASN A 348 5.24 22.91 14.60
C ASN A 348 5.00 23.86 13.42
N TYR A 349 5.47 25.10 13.54
CA TYR A 349 5.29 26.09 12.48
C TYR A 349 6.02 25.66 11.21
N PRO A 350 5.39 25.83 10.02
CA PRO A 350 6.08 25.61 8.77
C PRO A 350 7.21 26.64 8.60
N PHE A 351 8.23 26.24 7.86
CA PHE A 351 9.35 27.10 7.51
C PHE A 351 8.94 28.16 6.49
N THR A 352 9.56 29.33 6.60
CA THR A 352 9.39 30.45 5.66
C THR A 352 10.74 31.08 5.33
N ASP A 353 10.79 31.79 4.21
CA ASP A 353 11.95 32.57 3.79
C ASP A 353 12.21 33.77 4.73
N GLY A 354 13.47 34.19 4.82
CA GLY A 354 13.90 35.25 5.74
C GLY A 354 15.37 35.61 5.57
N SER A 355 15.91 36.36 6.53
CA SER A 355 17.34 36.69 6.60
C SER A 355 17.76 37.00 8.03
N GLY A 356 19.06 36.88 8.32
CA GLY A 356 19.67 37.08 9.64
C GLY A 356 19.59 35.84 10.53
N SER A 357 19.48 36.07 11.84
CA SER A 357 19.31 34.98 12.82
C SER A 357 17.90 34.37 12.75
N TYR A 358 17.75 33.19 13.36
CA TYR A 358 16.46 32.52 13.45
C TYR A 358 15.39 33.41 14.12
N GLN A 359 14.16 33.32 13.63
CA GLN A 359 13.05 34.12 14.14
C GLN A 359 11.69 33.53 13.77
N LEU A 360 10.72 33.78 14.65
CA LEU A 360 9.31 33.54 14.37
C LEU A 360 8.74 34.71 13.55
N ILE A 361 8.20 34.42 12.38
CA ILE A 361 7.57 35.37 11.47
C ILE A 361 6.08 35.02 11.37
N GLY A 362 5.25 35.63 12.23
CA GLY A 362 3.85 35.25 12.34
C GLY A 362 3.71 33.81 12.86
N GLU A 363 3.07 32.94 12.08
CA GLU A 363 2.93 31.49 12.38
C GLU A 363 3.87 30.65 11.49
N THR A 364 5.03 31.21 11.14
CA THR A 364 6.05 30.54 10.32
C THR A 364 7.44 30.77 10.91
N TRP A 365 8.36 29.86 10.66
CA TRP A 365 9.70 29.89 11.25
C TRP A 365 10.79 30.10 10.20
N PHE A 366 11.64 31.10 10.39
CA PHE A 366 12.88 31.23 9.63
C PHE A 366 14.03 30.66 10.47
N PRO A 367 14.79 29.65 9.99
CA PRO A 367 15.80 28.96 10.79
C PRO A 367 17.11 29.75 10.96
N GLY A 368 17.29 30.86 10.25
CA GLY A 368 18.53 31.63 10.23
C GLY A 368 19.37 31.33 9.00
N ASP A 369 20.19 32.30 8.59
CA ASP A 369 21.02 32.19 7.38
C ASP A 369 22.04 31.05 7.43
N GLU A 370 22.53 30.69 8.63
CA GLU A 370 23.53 29.63 8.86
C GLU A 370 22.92 28.21 8.99
N TRP A 371 21.60 28.08 8.97
CA TRP A 371 20.91 26.81 9.25
C TRP A 371 19.87 26.42 8.20
N LYS A 372 19.64 27.28 7.21
CA LYS A 372 18.58 27.08 6.23
C LYS A 372 18.88 25.93 5.28
N GLY A 373 20.16 25.72 4.95
CA GLY A 373 20.67 24.60 4.16
C GLY A 373 20.49 23.28 4.91
N ASP A 374 20.90 23.21 6.18
CA ASP A 374 20.66 22.06 7.06
C ASP A 374 19.19 21.66 7.05
N VAL A 375 18.29 22.62 7.36
CA VAL A 375 16.85 22.37 7.39
C VAL A 375 16.36 21.82 6.05
N ALA A 376 16.74 22.47 4.94
CA ALA A 376 16.35 22.02 3.61
C ALA A 376 16.73 20.56 3.37
N ARG A 377 18.01 20.21 3.58
CA ARG A 377 18.50 18.86 3.33
C ARG A 377 17.85 17.81 4.23
N MET A 378 17.47 18.14 5.46
CA MET A 378 16.72 17.23 6.34
C MET A 378 15.28 17.00 5.86
N ILE A 379 14.59 18.05 5.41
CA ILE A 379 13.22 17.92 4.88
C ILE A 379 13.20 17.14 3.56
N LEU A 380 14.14 17.44 2.64
CA LEU A 380 14.28 16.71 1.38
C LEU A 380 14.58 15.23 1.63
N TYR A 381 15.45 14.91 2.59
CA TYR A 381 15.75 13.53 2.97
C TYR A 381 14.52 12.79 3.53
N LEU A 382 13.72 13.43 4.39
CA LEU A 382 12.48 12.84 4.93
C LEU A 382 11.45 12.55 3.82
N ASN A 383 11.41 13.39 2.78
CA ASN A 383 10.56 13.12 1.62
C ASN A 383 11.04 11.88 0.85
N VAL A 384 12.32 11.81 0.47
CA VAL A 384 12.85 10.65 -0.28
C VAL A 384 12.80 9.36 0.55
N ARG A 385 13.13 9.41 1.84
CA ARG A 385 13.25 8.20 2.66
C ARG A 385 11.91 7.66 3.15
N TYR A 386 10.95 8.53 3.45
CA TYR A 386 9.73 8.17 4.17
C TYR A 386 8.44 8.65 3.49
N ASP A 387 8.53 9.23 2.28
CA ASP A 387 7.42 9.89 1.58
C ASP A 387 6.72 10.96 2.45
N GLU A 388 7.47 11.62 3.34
CA GLU A 388 6.90 12.69 4.14
C GLU A 388 6.57 13.90 3.27
N THR A 389 5.35 14.42 3.42
CA THR A 389 4.83 15.46 2.53
C THR A 389 5.44 16.82 2.84
N ILE A 390 6.33 17.33 1.98
CA ILE A 390 7.05 18.61 2.12
C ILE A 390 6.10 19.79 2.40
N SER A 391 4.94 19.83 1.73
CA SER A 391 3.97 20.95 1.85
C SER A 391 3.38 21.14 3.25
N ARG A 392 3.61 20.20 4.17
CA ARG A 392 3.20 20.31 5.58
C ARG A 392 4.12 21.20 6.40
N VAL A 393 5.35 21.43 5.93
CA VAL A 393 6.40 22.14 6.66
C VAL A 393 7.06 23.26 5.84
N GLY A 394 6.70 23.44 4.57
CA GLY A 394 7.26 24.48 3.70
C GLY A 394 6.85 24.25 2.25
N THR A 395 7.66 24.70 1.28
CA THR A 395 7.48 24.35 -0.14
C THR A 395 8.76 23.76 -0.70
N ILE A 396 8.65 22.95 -1.77
CA ILE A 396 9.83 22.38 -2.41
C ILE A 396 10.75 23.48 -2.96
N GLU A 397 10.18 24.55 -3.53
CA GLU A 397 10.96 25.68 -4.06
C GLU A 397 11.76 26.39 -2.97
N LEU A 398 11.20 26.52 -1.76
CA LEU A 398 11.89 27.12 -0.62
C LEU A 398 13.11 26.27 -0.22
N PHE A 399 12.94 24.95 -0.08
CA PHE A 399 14.02 24.08 0.35
C PHE A 399 15.08 23.90 -0.74
N LEU A 400 14.71 23.86 -2.02
CA LEU A 400 15.68 23.88 -3.12
C LEU A 400 16.47 25.20 -3.13
N LYS A 401 15.80 26.34 -2.94
CA LYS A 401 16.47 27.65 -2.81
C LYS A 401 17.49 27.62 -1.67
N TRP A 402 17.11 27.16 -0.48
CA TRP A 402 18.01 27.12 0.68
C TRP A 402 19.16 26.13 0.52
N ASN A 403 18.93 24.97 -0.10
CA ASN A 403 19.99 24.00 -0.43
C ASN A 403 21.07 24.61 -1.33
N ILE A 404 20.73 25.60 -2.16
CA ILE A 404 21.67 26.34 -3.02
C ILE A 404 22.34 27.49 -2.26
N GLU A 405 21.56 28.27 -1.50
CA GLU A 405 22.06 29.48 -0.85
C GLU A 405 22.97 29.22 0.36
N ASP A 406 22.83 28.06 0.99
CA ASP A 406 23.57 27.66 2.18
C ASP A 406 24.26 26.30 1.93
N PRO A 407 25.52 26.33 1.45
CA PRO A 407 26.29 25.13 1.12
C PRO A 407 26.46 24.18 2.31
N VAL A 408 26.79 22.93 2.01
CA VAL A 408 27.04 21.92 3.05
C VAL A 408 28.22 22.33 3.92
N SER A 409 28.01 22.37 5.23
CA SER A 409 29.06 22.68 6.21
C SER A 409 29.87 21.44 6.61
N THR A 410 31.07 21.63 7.16
CA THR A 410 31.86 20.52 7.72
C THR A 410 31.14 19.83 8.88
N PHE A 411 30.34 20.59 9.64
CA PHE A 411 29.52 20.06 10.72
C PHE A 411 28.43 19.12 10.20
N GLU A 412 27.78 19.43 9.08
CA GLU A 412 26.84 18.51 8.44
C GLU A 412 27.51 17.23 7.92
N GLU A 413 28.72 17.34 7.35
CA GLU A 413 29.49 16.17 6.91
C GLU A 413 29.86 15.26 8.09
N GLN A 414 30.35 15.85 9.19
CA GLN A 414 30.60 15.15 10.45
C GLN A 414 29.34 14.42 10.92
N ARG A 415 28.20 15.13 11.00
CA ARG A 415 26.92 14.55 11.40
C ARG A 415 26.54 13.37 10.51
N ASN A 416 26.62 13.52 9.20
CA ASN A 416 26.24 12.47 8.26
C ASN A 416 27.11 11.21 8.45
N ASN A 417 28.39 11.37 8.76
CA ASN A 417 29.30 10.27 9.08
C ASN A 417 28.97 9.58 10.41
N VAL A 418 28.65 10.34 11.46
CA VAL A 418 28.27 9.78 12.77
C VAL A 418 26.93 9.04 12.66
N ILE A 419 25.95 9.61 11.96
CA ILE A 419 24.64 8.99 11.76
C ILE A 419 24.77 7.73 10.90
N TYR A 420 25.60 7.75 9.86
CA TYR A 420 25.90 6.55 9.07
C TYR A 420 26.43 5.42 9.95
N ALA A 421 27.36 5.70 10.85
CA ALA A 421 27.87 4.69 11.78
C ALA A 421 26.80 4.18 12.77
N ALA A 422 25.79 4.98 13.08
CA ALA A 422 24.73 4.66 14.03
C ALA A 422 23.54 3.91 13.41
N GLN A 423 23.10 4.31 12.21
CA GLN A 423 21.87 3.84 11.57
C GLN A 423 22.10 3.13 10.22
N GLY A 424 23.29 3.28 9.63
CA GLY A 424 23.70 2.67 8.36
C GLY A 424 23.33 3.49 7.12
N ASN A 425 22.43 4.47 7.24
CA ASN A 425 21.98 5.34 6.15
C ASN A 425 22.61 6.73 6.24
N ARG A 426 22.70 7.38 5.08
CA ARG A 426 23.20 8.74 4.89
C ARG A 426 22.11 9.64 4.32
N ASN A 427 22.22 10.93 4.58
CA ASN A 427 21.46 11.94 3.86
C ASN A 427 22.18 12.25 2.53
N PRO A 428 21.62 11.86 1.38
CA PRO A 428 22.30 12.03 0.10
C PRO A 428 22.51 13.49 -0.29
N PHE A 429 21.68 14.40 0.23
CA PHE A 429 21.77 15.82 -0.06
C PHE A 429 22.88 16.52 0.72
N ILE A 430 23.39 15.91 1.79
CA ILE A 430 24.62 16.36 2.46
C ILE A 430 25.86 15.84 1.69
N ASP A 431 25.81 14.58 1.25
CA ASP A 431 26.93 13.99 0.50
C ASP A 431 27.12 14.67 -0.88
N ASN A 432 26.01 14.99 -1.56
CA ASN A 432 26.01 15.79 -2.78
C ASN A 432 24.70 16.59 -2.95
N PRO A 433 24.69 17.90 -2.67
CA PRO A 433 23.50 18.77 -2.79
C PRO A 433 22.87 18.76 -4.18
N TYR A 434 23.66 18.56 -5.23
CA TYR A 434 23.18 18.48 -6.62
C TYR A 434 22.18 17.34 -6.86
N LEU A 435 22.18 16.29 -6.04
CA LEU A 435 21.18 15.23 -6.13
C LEU A 435 19.76 15.76 -5.91
N ALA A 436 19.58 16.84 -5.13
CA ALA A 436 18.27 17.49 -5.00
C ALA A 436 17.83 18.15 -6.32
N THR A 437 18.77 18.74 -7.06
CA THR A 437 18.49 19.30 -8.40
C THR A 437 18.06 18.21 -9.37
N LEU A 438 18.66 17.02 -9.32
CA LEU A 438 18.26 15.91 -10.18
C LEU A 438 16.85 15.38 -9.86
N VAL A 439 16.49 15.35 -8.59
CA VAL A 439 15.17 14.84 -8.16
C VAL A 439 14.05 15.84 -8.43
N TRP A 440 14.23 17.12 -8.11
CA TRP A 440 13.14 18.11 -8.16
C TRP A 440 13.35 19.23 -9.19
N GLY A 441 14.44 19.20 -9.95
CA GLY A 441 14.80 20.24 -10.92
C GLY A 441 15.23 21.56 -10.27
N GLY A 442 15.12 22.64 -11.03
CA GLY A 442 15.49 23.99 -10.60
C GLY A 442 16.92 24.38 -11.00
N ASN A 443 17.49 25.37 -10.31
CA ASN A 443 18.88 25.74 -10.52
C ASN A 443 19.82 24.69 -9.89
N ASP A 444 20.99 24.52 -10.48
CA ASP A 444 21.99 23.59 -9.97
C ASP A 444 22.48 24.01 -8.57
N ALA A 445 22.33 23.12 -7.60
CA ALA A 445 23.07 23.18 -6.35
C ALA A 445 24.53 22.78 -6.57
N GLU A 446 25.37 22.96 -5.54
CA GLU A 446 26.76 22.52 -5.60
C GLU A 446 26.84 21.02 -5.88
N ASN A 447 27.58 20.66 -6.93
CA ASN A 447 27.93 19.28 -7.23
C ASN A 447 29.30 18.94 -6.63
N LYS A 448 29.30 18.16 -5.54
CA LYS A 448 30.53 17.77 -4.84
C LYS A 448 31.27 16.60 -5.50
N TRP A 449 30.68 15.95 -6.50
CA TRP A 449 31.22 14.77 -7.18
C TRP A 449 31.49 15.00 -8.68
N GLN A 450 31.84 16.23 -9.06
CA GLN A 450 32.18 16.61 -10.45
C GLN A 450 33.31 15.79 -11.03
#